data_AF-A0A2S7I8S8-F1
#
_entry.id   AF-A0A2S7I8S8-F1
#
_cell.length_a   1.000
_cell.length_b   1.000
_cell.length_c   1.000
_cell.angle_alpha   90.00
_cell.angle_beta   90.00
_cell.angle_gamma   90.00
#
_symmetry.space_group_name_H-M   'P 1'
#
loop_
_entity.id
_entity.type
_entity.pdbx_description
1 polymer ?
#
loop_
_entity_poly.entity_id
_entity_poly.type
_entity_poly.pdbx_seq_one_letter_code
_entity_poly.pdbx_strand_id
1 'polypeptide(L)'
;MKTFISDLYKRPTFVSILGILLYVIMIPLIIYQMMTLDESSSLVYMLEIIFLLIFFFIVLIDRVLLELTNNKLISILEFLAISSFLIYYYISHNNSFSIG
;
A
#
# COMPACT_ATOMS: atom_id res chain seq x y z
N MET A 1 0.81 -23.52 -13.31
CA MET A 1 1.34 -22.76 -12.17
C MET A 1 1.05 -21.28 -12.42
N LYS A 2 0.05 -20.70 -11.75
CA LYS A 2 -0.19 -19.25 -11.86
C LYS A 2 0.96 -18.54 -11.17
N THR A 3 1.64 -17.64 -11.86
CA THR A 3 2.64 -16.78 -11.23
C THR A 3 1.92 -15.64 -10.53
N PHE A 4 2.35 -15.28 -9.32
CA PHE A 4 1.81 -14.19 -8.50
C PHE A 4 1.63 -12.89 -9.32
N ILE A 5 2.61 -12.60 -10.17
CA ILE A 5 2.61 -11.47 -11.10
C ILE A 5 1.44 -11.57 -12.10
N SER A 6 1.20 -12.73 -12.70
CA SER A 6 0.10 -12.90 -13.66
C SER A 6 -1.29 -12.73 -13.02
N ASP A 7 -1.41 -13.05 -11.74
CA ASP A 7 -2.69 -12.94 -11.01
C ASP A 7 -2.96 -11.49 -10.57
N LEU A 8 -1.90 -10.73 -10.25
CA LEU A 8 -1.97 -9.27 -10.05
C LEU A 8 -2.56 -8.55 -11.27
N TYR A 9 -2.10 -8.88 -12.48
CA TYR A 9 -2.62 -8.26 -13.71
C TYR A 9 -4.05 -8.71 -14.07
N LYS A 10 -4.40 -9.97 -13.80
CA LYS A 10 -5.71 -10.53 -14.18
C LYS A 10 -6.83 -10.15 -13.23
N ARG A 11 -6.52 -9.89 -11.97
CA ARG A 11 -7.47 -9.54 -10.90
C ARG A 11 -6.93 -8.37 -10.08
N PRO A 12 -6.85 -7.16 -10.65
CA PRO A 12 -6.40 -6.00 -9.90
C PRO A 12 -7.47 -5.63 -8.86
N THR A 13 -7.09 -5.65 -7.59
CA THR A 13 -7.83 -5.06 -6.45
C THR A 13 -7.28 -3.67 -6.17
N PHE A 14 -8.02 -2.91 -5.36
CA PHE A 14 -7.54 -1.58 -4.97
C PHE A 14 -6.20 -1.67 -4.25
N VAL A 15 -6.03 -2.61 -3.31
CA VAL A 15 -4.77 -2.84 -2.58
C VAL A 15 -3.61 -3.13 -3.55
N SER A 16 -3.83 -3.93 -4.60
CA SER A 16 -2.77 -4.19 -5.56
C SER A 16 -2.38 -2.99 -6.42
N ILE A 17 -3.35 -2.19 -6.87
CA ILE A 17 -3.07 -0.99 -7.68
C ILE A 17 -2.29 0.01 -6.83
N LEU A 18 -2.79 0.29 -5.62
CA LEU A 18 -2.15 1.21 -4.69
C LEU A 18 -0.78 0.69 -4.23
N GLY A 19 -0.66 -0.61 -3.98
CA GLY A 19 0.61 -1.26 -3.64
C GLY A 19 1.66 -1.08 -4.74
N ILE A 20 1.31 -1.38 -6.00
CA ILE A 20 2.23 -1.19 -7.14
C ILE A 20 2.67 0.27 -7.26
N LEU A 21 1.74 1.23 -7.15
CA LEU A 21 2.07 2.65 -7.19
C LEU A 21 3.04 3.04 -6.07
N LEU A 22 2.80 2.56 -4.85
CA LEU A 22 3.68 2.83 -3.72
C LEU A 22 5.07 2.23 -3.91
N TYR A 23 5.20 1.00 -4.41
CA TYR A 23 6.52 0.41 -4.73
C TYR A 23 7.26 1.22 -5.79
N VAL A 24 6.57 1.63 -6.84
CA VAL A 24 7.15 2.41 -7.94
C VAL A 24 7.66 3.78 -7.46
N ILE A 25 7.05 4.37 -6.43
CA ILE A 25 7.48 5.67 -5.87
C ILE A 25 8.54 5.49 -4.77
N MET A 26 8.31 4.57 -3.84
CA MET A 26 9.16 4.35 -2.66
C MET A 26 10.54 3.83 -3.04
N ILE A 27 10.66 2.91 -4.01
CA ILE A 27 11.96 2.34 -4.38
C ILE A 27 12.90 3.43 -4.94
N PRO A 28 12.49 4.24 -5.96
CA PRO A 28 13.31 5.36 -6.40
C PRO A 28 13.60 6.39 -5.31
N LEU A 29 12.65 6.63 -4.41
CA LEU A 29 12.85 7.56 -3.29
C LEU A 29 13.95 7.07 -2.35
N ILE A 30 13.92 5.79 -1.95
CA ILE A 30 14.96 5.18 -1.11
C ILE A 30 16.31 5.25 -1.83
N ILE A 31 16.37 4.88 -3.12
CA ILE A 31 17.62 4.95 -3.90
C ILE A 31 18.15 6.38 -3.94
N TYR A 32 17.29 7.35 -4.21
CA TYR A 32 17.66 8.76 -4.24
C TYR A 32 18.20 9.24 -2.89
N GLN A 33 17.51 8.91 -1.80
CA GLN A 33 17.94 9.26 -0.46
C GLN A 33 19.28 8.59 -0.11
N MET A 34 19.51 7.33 -0.48
CA MET A 34 20.79 6.63 -0.28
C MET A 34 21.95 7.30 -1.03
N MET A 35 21.66 8.01 -2.12
CA MET A 35 22.66 8.76 -2.89
C MET A 35 22.89 10.19 -2.38
N THR A 36 21.98 10.74 -1.57
CA THR A 36 21.96 12.18 -1.23
C THR A 36 22.04 12.51 0.26
N LEU A 37 21.67 11.60 1.16
CA LEU A 37 21.72 11.83 2.60
C LEU A 37 22.97 11.19 3.23
N ASP A 38 23.46 11.81 4.31
CA ASP A 38 24.60 11.31 5.09
C ASP A 38 24.28 9.98 5.80
N GLU A 39 25.31 9.19 6.09
CA GLU A 39 25.22 7.88 6.77
C GLU A 39 24.48 7.92 8.13
N SER A 40 24.37 9.10 8.75
CA SER A 40 23.60 9.30 10.00
C SER A 40 22.09 9.13 9.83
N SER A 41 21.58 9.13 8.59
CA SER A 41 20.16 8.91 8.26
C SER A 41 19.75 7.43 8.21
N SER A 42 20.60 6.50 8.69
CA SER A 42 20.37 5.05 8.76
C SER A 42 19.00 4.63 9.33
N LEU A 43 18.49 5.35 10.34
CA LEU A 43 17.19 5.07 10.94
C LEU A 43 16.01 5.35 9.98
N VAL A 44 16.13 6.36 9.12
CA VAL A 44 15.11 6.73 8.13
C VAL A 44 14.98 5.62 7.08
N TYR A 45 16.09 5.16 6.51
CA TYR A 45 16.09 4.05 5.56
C TYR A 45 15.52 2.76 6.17
N MET A 46 15.89 2.48 7.43
CA MET A 46 15.38 1.30 8.13
C MET A 46 13.85 1.36 8.26
N LEU A 47 13.30 2.52 8.63
CA LEU A 47 11.85 2.70 8.72
C LEU A 47 11.16 2.55 7.36
N GLU A 48 11.70 3.15 6.30
CA GLU A 48 11.14 3.05 4.94
C GLU A 48 11.14 1.59 4.43
N ILE A 49 12.21 0.84 4.70
CA ILE A 49 12.29 -0.59 4.37
C ILE A 49 11.26 -1.41 5.16
N ILE A 50 11.09 -1.12 6.46
CA ILE A 50 10.06 -1.77 7.29
C ILE A 50 8.67 -1.46 6.73
N PHE A 51 8.40 -0.21 6.34
CA PHE A 51 7.14 0.16 5.70
C PHE A 51 6.91 -0.61 4.40
N LEU A 52 7.91 -0.74 3.54
CA LEU A 52 7.82 -1.55 2.32
C LEU A 52 7.54 -3.03 2.61
N LEU A 53 8.10 -3.59 3.68
CA LEU A 53 7.82 -4.96 4.12
C LEU A 53 6.38 -5.11 4.60
N ILE A 54 5.88 -4.17 5.40
CA ILE A 54 4.49 -4.17 5.87
C ILE A 54 3.53 -4.10 4.67
N PHE A 55 3.79 -3.21 3.71
CA PHE A 55 3.00 -3.12 2.48
C PHE A 55 3.04 -4.42 1.67
N PHE A 56 4.20 -5.09 1.60
CA PHE A 56 4.31 -6.39 0.92
C PHE A 56 3.37 -7.42 1.54
N PHE A 57 3.37 -7.51 2.87
CA PHE A 57 2.50 -8.42 3.61
C PHE A 57 1.02 -8.11 3.39
N ILE A 58 0.63 -6.83 3.35
CA ILE A 58 -0.76 -6.44 3.06
C ILE A 58 -1.18 -6.92 1.68
N VAL A 59 -0.32 -6.74 0.66
CA VAL A 59 -0.59 -7.23 -0.71
C VAL A 59 -0.70 -8.75 -0.73
N LEU A 60 0.14 -9.48 0.01
CA LEU A 60 0.04 -10.94 0.12
C LEU A 60 -1.29 -11.38 0.75
N ILE A 61 -1.70 -10.74 1.84
CA ILE A 61 -2.97 -11.05 2.54
C ILE A 61 -4.17 -10.79 1.62
N ASP A 62 -4.16 -9.67 0.89
CA ASP A 62 -5.19 -9.37 -0.13
C ASP A 62 -5.31 -10.50 -1.16
N ARG A 63 -4.18 -11.04 -1.65
CA ARG A 63 -4.18 -12.15 -2.60
C ARG A 63 -4.74 -13.43 -2.01
N VAL A 64 -4.36 -13.76 -0.77
CA VAL A 64 -4.92 -14.93 -0.07
C VAL A 64 -6.43 -14.77 0.12
N LEU A 65 -6.90 -13.58 0.49
CA LEU A 65 -8.33 -13.31 0.59
C LEU A 65 -9.05 -13.46 -0.75
N LEU A 66 -8.46 -13.00 -1.86
CA LEU A 66 -9.02 -13.18 -3.22
C LEU A 66 -9.12 -14.64 -3.65
N GLU A 67 -8.25 -15.51 -3.16
CA GLU A 67 -8.35 -16.95 -3.41
C GLU A 67 -9.43 -17.61 -2.56
N LEU A 68 -9.65 -17.11 -1.34
CA LEU A 68 -10.64 -17.63 -0.39
C LEU A 68 -12.06 -17.08 -0.59
N THR A 69 -12.21 -15.95 -1.28
CA THR A 69 -13.49 -15.24 -1.40
C THR A 69 -13.74 -14.67 -2.81
N ASN A 70 -14.97 -14.21 -3.07
CA ASN A 70 -15.33 -13.60 -4.35
C ASN A 70 -14.73 -12.18 -4.47
N ASN A 71 -14.06 -11.88 -5.58
CA ASN A 71 -13.53 -10.54 -5.91
C ASN A 71 -14.51 -9.41 -5.58
N LYS A 72 -15.80 -9.61 -5.87
CA LYS A 72 -16.83 -8.57 -5.67
C LYS A 72 -17.01 -8.21 -4.20
N LEU A 73 -16.91 -9.18 -3.30
CA LEU A 73 -17.01 -8.95 -1.85
C LEU A 73 -15.78 -8.21 -1.32
N ILE A 74 -14.59 -8.55 -1.81
CA ILE A 74 -13.34 -7.91 -1.38
C ILE A 74 -13.31 -6.45 -1.81
N SER A 75 -13.69 -6.13 -3.04
CA SER A 75 -13.76 -4.73 -3.48
C SER A 75 -14.79 -3.90 -2.70
N ILE A 76 -15.91 -4.51 -2.26
CA ILE A 76 -16.88 -3.84 -1.39
C ILE A 76 -16.28 -3.57 0.01
N LEU A 77 -15.56 -4.55 0.57
CA LEU A 77 -14.87 -4.39 1.85
C LEU A 77 -13.77 -3.34 1.78
N GLU A 78 -12.96 -3.33 0.71
CA GLU A 78 -11.96 -2.30 0.44
C GLU A 78 -12.63 -0.91 0.39
N PHE A 79 -13.72 -0.77 -0.38
CA PHE A 79 -14.44 0.49 -0.48
C PHE A 79 -15.00 0.96 0.87
N LEU A 80 -15.60 0.06 1.66
CA LEU A 80 -16.11 0.39 2.99
C LEU A 80 -14.98 0.80 3.95
N ALA A 81 -13.85 0.10 3.94
CA ALA A 81 -12.71 0.43 4.79
C ALA A 81 -12.13 1.81 4.44
N ILE A 82 -11.95 2.09 3.16
CA ILE A 82 -11.39 3.37 2.68
C ILE A 82 -12.35 4.52 2.95
N SER A 83 -13.63 4.36 2.61
CA SER A 83 -14.64 5.39 2.86
C SER A 83 -14.79 5.68 4.34
N SER A 84 -14.81 4.64 5.19
CA SER A 84 -14.85 4.80 6.64
C SER A 84 -13.62 5.53 7.17
N PHE A 85 -12.42 5.19 6.67
CA PHE A 85 -11.20 5.89 7.02
C PHE A 85 -11.23 7.37 6.61
N LEU A 86 -11.64 7.66 5.38
CA LEU A 86 -11.72 9.04 4.87
C LEU A 86 -12.75 9.88 5.63
N ILE A 87 -13.90 9.30 5.96
CA ILE A 87 -14.93 9.95 6.78
C ILE A 87 -14.38 10.22 8.19
N TYR A 88 -13.77 9.22 8.81
CA TYR A 88 -13.15 9.37 10.13
C TYR A 88 -12.06 10.44 10.12
N TYR A 89 -11.20 10.44 9.09
CA TYR A 89 -10.12 11.40 8.93
C TYR A 89 -10.68 12.82 8.78
N TYR A 90 -11.66 13.01 7.89
CA TYR A 90 -12.32 14.29 7.67
C TYR A 90 -12.93 14.86 8.95
N ILE A 91 -13.67 14.03 9.71
CA ILE A 91 -14.27 14.44 10.97
C ILE A 91 -13.18 14.78 12.01
N SER A 92 -12.13 13.97 12.08
CA SER A 92 -11.06 14.15 13.07
C SER A 92 -10.11 15.31 12.75
N HIS A 93 -10.08 15.78 11.51
CA HIS A 93 -9.21 16.87 11.03
C HIS A 93 -10.02 18.09 10.59
N ASN A 94 -10.99 18.51 11.43
CA ASN A 94 -11.78 19.73 11.24
C ASN A 94 -12.39 19.89 9.85
N ASN A 95 -12.97 18.81 9.31
CA ASN A 95 -13.61 18.81 7.99
C ASN A 95 -12.63 19.19 6.86
N SER A 96 -11.36 18.84 7.01
CA SER A 96 -10.31 19.10 6.02
C SER A 96 -9.62 17.81 5.61
N PHE A 97 -9.33 17.70 4.32
CA PHE A 97 -8.46 16.65 3.76
C PHE A 97 -7.00 17.12 3.67
N SER A 98 -6.61 18.12 4.47
CA SER A 98 -5.24 18.62 4.54
C SER A 98 -4.31 17.58 5.16
N ILE A 99 -3.73 16.74 4.30
CA ILE A 99 -2.55 15.94 4.61
C ILE A 99 -1.36 16.89 4.57
N GLY A 100 -1.02 17.45 5.73
CA GLY A 100 0.18 18.25 5.93
C GLY A 100 1.42 17.37 5.95
#